data_AF-A0A4R6LDM8-F1
#
_entry.id   AF-A0A4R6LDM8-F1
#
_cell.length_a   1.000
_cell.length_b   1.000
_cell.length_c   1.000
_cell.angle_alpha   90.00
_cell.angle_beta   90.00
_cell.angle_gamma   90.00
#
_symmetry.space_group_name_H-M   'P 1'
#
loop_
_entity.id
_entity.type
_entity.pdbx_description
1 polymer ?
#
loop_
_entity_poly.entity_id
_entity_poly.type
_entity_poly.pdbx_seq_one_letter_code
_entity_poly.pdbx_strand_id
1 'polypeptide(L)'
;MKYLLILISFFNSILYSQTKQNIDSISYYNKLANKNLKIRKYDQAIFYTKKSIDFCVINNKVENLANQTFKLGKIYYNQRNYEEALKKFHQSVSLFKNVKPSCTKVLAFHYIGVTNTAKGNYTAAEIYYKKAENLLKKLNIADNAETLSYQKAMAFKNNKNYNAATKPSIQLYRNRIMRQL
;
A
#
# COMPACT_ATOMS: atom_id res chain seq x y z
N MET A 1 -37.72 -31.70 -34.08
CA MET A 1 -38.12 -30.32 -33.67
C MET A 1 -38.21 -30.12 -32.15
N LYS A 2 -38.55 -31.11 -31.32
CA LYS A 2 -38.59 -30.96 -29.83
C LYS A 2 -37.23 -30.71 -29.15
N TYR A 3 -36.13 -31.26 -29.67
CA TYR A 3 -34.80 -31.13 -29.06
C TYR A 3 -34.09 -29.80 -29.34
N LEU A 4 -34.50 -29.09 -30.40
CA LEU A 4 -33.92 -27.78 -30.77
C LEU A 4 -34.27 -26.70 -29.73
N LEU A 5 -35.51 -26.72 -29.23
CA LEU A 5 -35.99 -25.79 -28.20
C LEU A 5 -35.31 -26.00 -26.84
N ILE A 6 -35.01 -27.26 -26.49
CA ILE A 6 -34.29 -27.60 -25.25
C ILE A 6 -32.85 -27.06 -25.31
N LEU A 7 -32.16 -27.22 -26.45
CA LEU A 7 -30.80 -26.72 -26.63
C LEU A 7 -30.72 -25.17 -26.53
N ILE A 8 -31.72 -24.47 -27.07
CA ILE A 8 -31.82 -23.00 -27.00
C ILE A 8 -32.04 -22.53 -25.56
N SER A 9 -32.85 -23.25 -24.77
CA SER A 9 -33.06 -22.92 -23.34
C SER A 9 -31.81 -23.13 -22.48
N PHE A 10 -30.98 -24.14 -22.78
CA PHE A 10 -29.70 -24.36 -22.07
C PHE A 10 -28.63 -23.34 -22.44
N PHE A 11 -28.62 -22.81 -23.68
CA PHE A 11 -27.71 -21.71 -24.03
C PHE A 11 -28.07 -20.40 -23.32
N ASN A 12 -29.36 -20.08 -23.21
CA ASN A 12 -29.82 -18.87 -22.53
C ASN A 12 -29.50 -18.86 -21.03
N SER A 13 -29.53 -20.01 -20.35
CA SER A 13 -29.18 -20.09 -18.92
C SER A 13 -27.67 -19.95 -18.67
N ILE A 14 -26.81 -20.42 -19.59
CA ILE A 14 -25.34 -20.24 -19.50
C ILE A 14 -24.95 -18.77 -19.76
N LEU A 15 -25.64 -18.08 -20.67
CA LEU A 15 -25.41 -16.66 -20.97
C LEU A 15 -25.83 -15.72 -19.81
N TYR A 16 -26.86 -16.07 -19.05
CA TYR A 16 -27.34 -15.26 -17.91
C TYR A 16 -26.50 -15.39 -16.63
N SER A 17 -25.62 -16.39 -16.52
CA SER A 17 -24.82 -16.64 -15.32
C SER A 17 -23.45 -15.91 -15.31
N GLN A 18 -23.11 -15.20 -16.39
CA GLN A 18 -21.95 -14.32 -16.37
C GLN A 18 -22.30 -13.05 -15.58
N THR A 19 -22.03 -13.08 -14.26
CA THR A 19 -21.96 -11.85 -13.46
C THR A 19 -21.18 -10.82 -14.25
N LYS A 20 -21.83 -9.71 -14.63
CA LYS A 20 -21.22 -8.61 -15.40
C LYS A 20 -20.14 -7.98 -14.52
N GLN A 21 -18.95 -8.59 -14.51
CA GLN A 21 -17.83 -8.09 -13.72
C GLN A 21 -17.53 -6.69 -14.21
N ASN A 22 -17.59 -5.72 -13.30
CA ASN A 22 -17.21 -4.36 -13.64
C ASN A 22 -15.68 -4.32 -13.83
N ILE A 23 -15.29 -4.53 -15.09
CA ILE A 23 -13.90 -4.53 -15.56
C ILE A 23 -13.25 -3.14 -15.44
N ASP A 24 -14.04 -2.09 -15.31
CA ASP A 24 -13.57 -0.75 -14.99
C ASP A 24 -13.86 -0.43 -13.54
N SER A 25 -13.00 -0.94 -12.66
CA SER A 25 -13.08 -0.66 -11.24
C SER A 25 -11.72 -0.73 -10.56
N ILE A 26 -11.57 0.00 -9.46
CA ILE A 26 -10.39 -0.06 -8.59
C ILE A 26 -10.13 -1.49 -8.13
N SER A 27 -11.18 -2.25 -7.79
CA SER A 27 -11.05 -3.64 -7.34
C SER A 27 -10.50 -4.54 -8.44
N TYR A 28 -11.05 -4.45 -9.65
CA TYR A 28 -10.59 -5.21 -10.80
C TYR A 28 -9.13 -4.93 -11.14
N TYR A 29 -8.76 -3.64 -11.25
CA TYR A 29 -7.39 -3.25 -11.55
C TYR A 29 -6.40 -3.67 -10.45
N ASN A 30 -6.80 -3.59 -9.18
CA ASN A 30 -5.99 -4.08 -8.07
C ASN A 30 -5.78 -5.60 -8.13
N LYS A 31 -6.80 -6.38 -8.50
CA LYS A 31 -6.68 -7.83 -8.67
C LYS A 31 -5.63 -8.16 -9.74
N LEU A 32 -5.68 -7.48 -10.89
CA LEU A 32 -4.72 -7.68 -11.97
C LEU A 32 -3.31 -7.22 -11.60
N ALA A 33 -3.17 -6.05 -10.96
CA ALA A 33 -1.87 -5.57 -10.48
C ALA A 33 -1.25 -6.55 -9.48
N ASN A 34 -2.00 -7.01 -8.49
CA ASN A 34 -1.55 -7.97 -7.48
C ASN A 34 -1.17 -9.33 -8.09
N LYS A 35 -1.94 -9.83 -9.08
CA LYS A 35 -1.60 -11.06 -9.81
C LYS A 35 -0.23 -10.93 -10.48
N ASN A 36 0.03 -9.81 -11.14
CA ASN A 36 1.31 -9.57 -11.81
C ASN A 36 2.47 -9.36 -10.82
N LEU A 37 2.22 -8.72 -9.67
CA LEU A 37 3.23 -8.59 -8.61
C LEU A 37 3.67 -9.94 -8.03
N LYS A 38 2.75 -10.90 -7.86
CA LYS A 38 3.07 -12.26 -7.37
C LYS A 38 4.08 -12.99 -8.28
N ILE A 39 4.02 -12.72 -9.58
CA ILE A 39 4.91 -13.29 -10.60
C ILE A 39 6.01 -12.30 -11.02
N ARG A 40 6.25 -11.23 -10.24
CA ARG A 40 7.27 -10.19 -10.47
C ARG A 40 7.20 -9.49 -11.85
N LYS A 41 6.03 -9.51 -12.49
CA LYS A 41 5.74 -8.78 -13.73
C LYS A 41 5.42 -7.32 -13.40
N TYR A 42 6.46 -6.54 -13.12
CA TYR A 42 6.32 -5.18 -12.60
C TYR A 42 5.70 -4.21 -13.62
N ASP A 43 6.03 -4.31 -14.89
CA ASP A 43 5.48 -3.41 -15.92
C ASP A 43 3.97 -3.55 -16.05
N GLN A 44 3.47 -4.80 -16.05
CA GLN A 44 2.04 -5.07 -16.05
C GLN A 44 1.39 -4.61 -14.73
N ALA A 45 2.06 -4.78 -13.59
CA ALA A 45 1.55 -4.28 -12.31
C ALA A 45 1.44 -2.75 -12.29
N ILE A 46 2.43 -2.03 -12.84
CA ILE A 46 2.42 -0.58 -13.02
C ILE A 46 1.27 -0.18 -13.94
N PHE A 47 1.13 -0.85 -15.08
CA PHE A 47 0.07 -0.58 -16.04
C PHE A 47 -1.32 -0.66 -15.41
N TYR A 48 -1.65 -1.75 -14.72
CA TYR A 48 -2.95 -1.89 -14.07
C TYR A 48 -3.12 -0.93 -12.88
N THR A 49 -2.05 -0.61 -12.16
CA THR A 49 -2.13 0.40 -11.10
C THR A 49 -2.41 1.79 -11.67
N LYS A 50 -1.83 2.15 -12.83
CA LYS A 50 -2.12 3.40 -13.54
C LYS A 50 -3.58 3.46 -14.00
N LYS A 51 -4.12 2.39 -14.58
CA LYS A 51 -5.56 2.32 -14.89
C LYS A 51 -6.46 2.55 -13.65
N SER A 52 -6.06 1.99 -12.51
CA SER A 52 -6.76 2.22 -11.23
C SER A 52 -6.71 3.70 -10.79
N ILE A 53 -5.57 4.38 -10.99
CA ILE A 53 -5.41 5.82 -10.75
C ILE A 53 -6.32 6.62 -11.69
N ASP A 54 -6.28 6.34 -12.99
CA ASP A 54 -7.08 7.05 -14.00
C ASP A 54 -8.58 6.91 -13.70
N PHE A 55 -9.01 5.71 -13.34
CA PHE A 55 -10.38 5.48 -12.87
C PHE A 55 -10.72 6.34 -11.65
N CYS A 56 -9.82 6.47 -10.67
CA CYS A 56 -10.05 7.34 -9.50
C CYS A 56 -10.17 8.81 -9.88
N VAL A 57 -9.37 9.28 -10.86
CA VAL A 57 -9.41 10.66 -11.35
C VAL A 57 -10.75 10.94 -12.03
N ILE A 58 -11.15 10.12 -13.00
CA ILE A 58 -12.41 10.30 -13.75
C ILE A 58 -13.63 10.27 -12.83
N ASN A 59 -13.59 9.46 -11.78
CA ASN A 59 -14.71 9.28 -10.84
C ASN A 59 -14.58 10.13 -9.57
N ASN A 60 -13.65 11.09 -9.51
CA ASN A 60 -13.44 11.99 -8.37
C ASN A 60 -13.23 11.26 -7.01
N LYS A 61 -12.59 10.09 -7.02
CA LYS A 61 -12.33 9.26 -5.83
C LYS A 61 -10.99 9.62 -5.19
N VAL A 62 -10.92 10.79 -4.55
CA VAL A 62 -9.66 11.38 -4.03
C VAL A 62 -8.93 10.47 -3.04
N GLU A 63 -9.63 9.85 -2.09
CA GLU A 63 -9.00 8.92 -1.14
C GLU A 63 -8.44 7.67 -1.86
N ASN A 64 -9.21 7.10 -2.78
CA ASN A 64 -8.72 5.97 -3.56
C ASN A 64 -7.54 6.35 -4.45
N LEU A 65 -7.55 7.55 -5.05
CA LEU A 65 -6.43 8.08 -5.83
C LEU A 65 -5.15 8.12 -4.99
N ALA A 66 -5.24 8.62 -3.74
CA ALA A 66 -4.12 8.63 -2.81
C ALA A 66 -3.61 7.22 -2.48
N ASN A 67 -4.53 6.27 -2.27
CA ASN A 67 -4.23 4.86 -2.01
C ASN A 67 -3.58 4.17 -3.21
N GLN A 68 -4.08 4.38 -4.43
CA GLN A 68 -3.49 3.79 -5.64
C GLN A 68 -2.13 4.39 -5.97
N THR A 69 -1.96 5.70 -5.75
CA THR A 69 -0.67 6.39 -5.91
C THR A 69 0.38 5.84 -4.94
N PHE A 70 0.00 5.57 -3.69
CA PHE A 70 0.87 4.88 -2.72
C PHE A 70 1.27 3.48 -3.20
N LYS A 71 0.32 2.69 -3.72
CA LYS A 71 0.61 1.37 -4.27
C LYS A 71 1.62 1.45 -5.41
N LEU A 72 1.48 2.42 -6.31
CA LEU A 72 2.45 2.64 -7.39
C LEU A 72 3.85 2.93 -6.85
N GLY A 73 3.96 3.75 -5.81
CA GLY A 73 5.24 3.99 -5.11
C GLY A 73 5.86 2.71 -4.55
N LYS A 74 5.05 1.82 -3.95
CA LYS A 74 5.54 0.52 -3.47
C LYS A 74 6.07 -0.36 -4.60
N ILE A 75 5.45 -0.32 -5.78
CA ILE A 75 5.91 -1.09 -6.94
C ILE A 75 7.29 -0.60 -7.39
N TYR A 76 7.47 0.72 -7.52
CA TYR A 76 8.78 1.30 -7.85
C TYR A 76 9.83 1.01 -6.78
N TYR A 77 9.47 1.06 -5.50
CA TYR A 77 10.37 0.70 -4.41
C TYR A 77 10.83 -0.76 -4.53
N ASN A 78 9.92 -1.70 -4.83
CA ASN A 78 10.25 -3.11 -5.03
C ASN A 78 11.17 -3.35 -6.25
N GLN A 79 11.11 -2.46 -7.25
CA GLN A 79 12.05 -2.44 -8.38
C GLN A 79 13.37 -1.72 -8.06
N ARG A 80 13.57 -1.25 -6.82
CA ARG A 80 14.70 -0.40 -6.39
C ARG A 80 14.79 0.94 -7.14
N ASN A 81 13.72 1.34 -7.82
CA ASN A 81 13.62 2.67 -8.42
C ASN A 81 13.18 3.68 -7.34
N TYR A 82 14.14 4.05 -6.49
CA TYR A 82 13.88 4.84 -5.29
C TYR A 82 13.44 6.28 -5.61
N GLU A 83 13.87 6.87 -6.72
CA GLU A 83 13.45 8.22 -7.11
C GLU A 83 11.97 8.27 -7.49
N GLU A 84 11.53 7.36 -8.36
CA GLU A 84 10.11 7.28 -8.72
C GLU A 84 9.25 6.83 -7.54
N ALA A 85 9.76 5.97 -6.67
CA ALA A 85 9.09 5.59 -5.43
C ALA A 85 8.83 6.82 -4.53
N LEU A 86 9.87 7.63 -4.26
CA LEU A 86 9.76 8.86 -3.45
C LEU A 86 8.75 9.83 -4.06
N LYS A 87 8.83 10.07 -5.37
CA LYS A 87 7.89 10.94 -6.09
C LYS A 87 6.45 10.50 -5.86
N LYS A 88 6.15 9.20 -5.98
CA LYS A 88 4.81 8.66 -5.76
C LYS A 88 4.37 8.65 -4.31
N PHE A 89 5.27 8.38 -3.36
CA PHE A 89 4.91 8.48 -1.95
C PHE A 89 4.60 9.93 -1.54
N HIS A 90 5.39 10.91 -1.99
CA HIS A 90 5.09 12.33 -1.76
C HIS A 90 3.78 12.77 -2.42
N GLN A 91 3.53 12.34 -3.66
CA GLN A 91 2.26 12.59 -4.34
C GLN A 91 1.08 12.04 -3.52
N SER A 92 1.17 10.80 -3.03
CA SER A 92 0.15 10.20 -2.17
C SER A 92 -0.07 10.99 -0.87
N VAL A 93 1.00 11.39 -0.17
CA VAL A 93 0.91 12.23 1.04
C VAL A 93 0.21 13.56 0.76
N SER A 94 0.49 14.19 -0.39
CA SER A 94 -0.13 15.45 -0.80
C SER A 94 -1.63 15.30 -1.05
N LEU A 95 -2.04 14.20 -1.68
CA LEU A 95 -3.45 13.90 -1.90
C LEU A 95 -4.23 13.73 -0.57
N PHE A 96 -3.57 13.24 0.48
CA PHE A 96 -4.14 13.18 1.83
C PHE A 96 -4.20 14.54 2.56
N LYS A 97 -3.96 15.68 1.90
CA LYS A 97 -4.23 17.01 2.49
C LYS A 97 -5.72 17.34 2.52
N ASN A 98 -6.46 16.89 1.50
CA ASN A 98 -7.87 17.23 1.30
C ASN A 98 -8.83 16.11 1.71
N VAL A 99 -8.32 15.07 2.39
CA VAL A 99 -9.11 13.94 2.90
C VAL A 99 -8.68 13.61 4.31
N LYS A 100 -9.55 12.91 5.06
CA LYS A 100 -9.25 12.50 6.44
C LYS A 100 -7.93 11.72 6.49
N PRO A 101 -7.08 11.94 7.52
CA PRO A 101 -5.84 11.20 7.64
C PRO A 101 -6.13 9.70 7.79
N SER A 102 -5.32 8.86 7.12
CA SER A 102 -5.54 7.42 7.04
C SER A 102 -4.27 6.62 7.34
N CYS A 103 -4.42 5.32 7.60
CA CYS A 103 -3.29 4.39 7.73
C CYS A 103 -2.37 4.44 6.51
N THR A 104 -2.91 4.65 5.30
CA THR A 104 -2.09 4.75 4.09
C THR A 104 -1.18 5.97 4.11
N LYS A 105 -1.61 7.10 4.69
CA LYS A 105 -0.75 8.29 4.86
C LYS A 105 0.40 8.00 5.83
N VAL A 106 0.14 7.28 6.92
CA VAL A 106 1.17 6.79 7.86
C VAL A 106 2.18 5.91 7.11
N LEU A 107 1.69 4.94 6.33
CA LEU A 107 2.54 4.06 5.53
C LEU A 107 3.34 4.84 4.48
N ALA A 108 2.75 5.83 3.81
CA ALA A 108 3.46 6.65 2.84
C ALA A 108 4.62 7.41 3.48
N PHE A 109 4.42 8.01 4.66
CA PHE A 109 5.52 8.60 5.43
C PHE A 109 6.59 7.58 5.81
N HIS A 110 6.18 6.40 6.29
CA HIS A 110 7.12 5.34 6.62
C HIS A 110 7.95 4.90 5.40
N TYR A 111 7.33 4.68 4.25
CA TYR A 111 8.03 4.27 3.03
C TYR A 111 8.94 5.38 2.46
N ILE A 112 8.61 6.67 2.66
CA ILE A 112 9.56 7.75 2.38
C ILE A 112 10.79 7.63 3.28
N GLY A 113 10.59 7.34 4.57
CA GLY A 113 11.68 7.06 5.50
C GLY A 113 12.55 5.88 5.05
N VAL A 114 11.92 4.74 4.76
CA VAL A 114 12.59 3.52 4.29
C VAL A 114 13.37 3.77 3.00
N THR A 115 12.76 4.49 2.04
CA THR A 115 13.41 4.78 0.75
C THR A 115 14.61 5.70 0.95
N ASN A 116 14.53 6.70 1.84
CA ASN A 116 15.68 7.54 2.18
C ASN A 116 16.77 6.76 2.92
N THR A 117 16.42 5.82 3.82
CA THR A 117 17.39 4.89 4.43
C THR A 117 18.12 4.08 3.36
N ALA A 118 17.39 3.52 2.39
CA ALA A 118 17.99 2.76 1.30
C ALA A 118 18.92 3.58 0.40
N LYS A 119 18.71 4.91 0.33
CA LYS A 119 19.58 5.86 -0.37
C LYS A 119 20.74 6.40 0.51
N GLY A 120 20.82 6.04 1.78
CA GLY A 120 21.82 6.58 2.73
C GLY A 120 21.47 7.94 3.34
N ASN A 121 20.28 8.48 3.08
CA ASN A 121 19.81 9.78 3.56
C ASN A 121 19.16 9.66 4.94
N TYR A 122 19.94 9.36 5.97
CA TYR A 122 19.42 9.02 7.29
C TYR A 122 18.71 10.17 8.02
N THR A 123 19.19 11.41 7.85
CA THR A 123 18.57 12.61 8.43
C THR A 123 17.15 12.82 7.89
N ALA A 124 16.97 12.73 6.57
CA ALA A 124 15.67 12.77 5.94
C ALA A 124 14.79 11.61 6.40
N ALA A 125 15.35 10.40 6.48
CA ALA A 125 14.61 9.22 6.92
C ALA A 125 14.00 9.40 8.32
N GLU A 126 14.79 9.89 9.28
CA GLU A 126 14.34 10.12 10.66
C GLU A 126 13.17 11.12 10.73
N ILE A 127 13.23 12.20 9.96
CA ILE A 127 12.13 13.19 9.88
C ILE A 127 10.82 12.52 9.46
N TYR A 128 10.88 11.65 8.43
CA TYR A 128 9.69 10.99 7.91
C TYR A 128 9.17 9.86 8.82
N TYR A 129 10.06 9.15 9.52
CA TYR A 129 9.65 8.21 10.57
C TYR A 129 8.92 8.93 11.72
N LYS A 130 9.44 10.06 12.21
CA LYS A 130 8.77 10.87 13.23
C LYS A 130 7.40 11.38 12.76
N LYS A 131 7.28 11.79 11.50
CA LYS A 131 5.97 12.17 10.91
C LYS A 131 4.97 11.01 10.91
N ALA A 132 5.41 9.79 10.57
CA ALA A 132 4.57 8.60 10.59
C ALA A 132 4.09 8.28 12.02
N GLU A 133 4.98 8.30 13.00
CA GLU A 133 4.67 8.03 14.41
C GLU A 133 3.72 9.07 15.01
N ASN A 134 3.97 10.36 14.76
CA ASN A 134 3.11 11.43 15.25
C ASN A 134 1.70 11.33 14.66
N LEU A 135 1.58 10.99 13.37
CA LEU A 135 0.29 10.79 12.75
C LEU A 135 -0.43 9.54 13.30
N LEU A 136 0.30 8.45 13.51
CA LEU A 136 -0.27 7.24 14.10
C LEU A 136 -0.86 7.51 15.49
N LYS A 137 -0.13 8.25 16.34
CA LYS A 137 -0.62 8.67 17.66
C LYS A 137 -1.90 9.51 17.55
N LYS A 138 -1.94 10.48 16.64
CA LYS A 138 -3.12 11.33 16.42
C LYS A 138 -4.35 10.54 15.97
N LEU A 139 -4.17 9.41 15.30
CA LEU A 139 -5.26 8.56 14.86
C LEU A 139 -5.79 7.64 15.97
N ASN A 140 -5.18 7.65 17.17
CA ASN A 140 -5.49 6.71 18.27
C ASN A 140 -5.50 5.23 17.85
N ILE A 141 -4.75 4.90 16.79
CA ILE A 141 -4.57 3.53 16.30
C ILE A 141 -3.46 2.89 17.15
N ALA A 142 -3.76 2.65 18.42
CA ALA A 142 -2.83 2.03 19.36
C ALA A 142 -2.66 0.52 19.07
N ASP A 143 -3.66 -0.13 18.48
CA ASP A 143 -3.73 -1.61 18.42
C ASP A 143 -3.39 -2.24 17.06
N ASN A 144 -3.51 -1.53 15.94
CA ASN A 144 -2.91 -1.99 14.66
C ASN A 144 -1.39 -1.72 14.59
N ALA A 145 -0.82 -1.20 15.69
CA ALA A 145 0.60 -0.91 15.83
C ALA A 145 1.47 -2.16 15.69
N GLU A 146 0.96 -3.37 15.90
CA GLU A 146 1.73 -4.61 15.68
C GLU A 146 2.14 -4.80 14.22
N THR A 147 1.29 -4.44 13.23
CA THR A 147 1.67 -4.56 11.81
C THR A 147 2.73 -3.54 11.41
N LEU A 148 2.62 -2.31 11.94
CA LEU A 148 3.60 -1.25 11.68
C LEU A 148 4.89 -1.47 12.48
N SER A 149 4.79 -2.01 13.69
CA SER A 149 5.92 -2.40 14.54
C SER A 149 6.63 -3.62 13.98
N TYR A 150 5.91 -4.54 13.33
CA TYR A 150 6.48 -5.67 12.58
C TYR A 150 7.28 -5.17 11.37
N GLN A 151 6.74 -4.23 10.58
CA GLN A 151 7.48 -3.63 9.45
C GLN A 151 8.67 -2.80 9.92
N LYS A 152 8.52 -2.06 11.02
CA LYS A 152 9.61 -1.34 11.69
C LYS A 152 10.68 -2.30 12.22
N ALA A 153 10.30 -3.39 12.88
CA ALA A 153 11.20 -4.43 13.38
C ALA A 153 11.94 -5.18 12.26
N MET A 154 11.28 -5.44 11.13
CA MET A 154 11.93 -6.00 9.95
C MET A 154 12.92 -5.02 9.29
N ALA A 155 12.61 -3.72 9.27
CA ALA A 155 13.52 -2.68 8.79
C ALA A 155 14.76 -2.52 9.70
N PHE A 156 14.61 -2.67 11.03
CA PHE A 156 15.73 -2.66 11.98
C PHE A 156 16.58 -3.94 11.93
N LYS A 157 15.96 -5.12 11.78
CA LYS A 157 16.66 -6.42 11.76
C LYS A 157 17.60 -6.56 10.55
N ASN A 158 17.25 -5.94 9.41
CA ASN A 158 18.05 -6.01 8.18
C ASN A 158 19.23 -5.02 8.14
N ASN A 159 19.34 -4.10 9.11
CA ASN A 159 20.43 -3.13 9.18
C ASN A 159 21.17 -3.31 10.52
N LYS A 160 22.06 -4.31 10.56
CA LYS A 160 22.95 -4.66 11.69
C LYS A 160 23.90 -3.54 12.16
N ASN A 161 23.63 -2.27 11.88
CA ASN A 161 24.52 -1.17 12.21
C ASN A 161 23.82 0.16 12.59
N TYR A 162 22.79 0.10 13.44
CA TYR A 162 22.32 1.29 14.16
C TYR A 162 22.28 1.06 15.67
N ASN A 163 23.45 0.79 16.25
CA ASN A 163 23.66 0.84 17.70
C ASN A 163 23.60 2.27 18.29
N ALA A 164 23.19 3.28 17.51
CA ALA A 164 23.14 4.68 17.96
C ALA A 164 21.73 5.29 18.00
N ALA A 165 20.72 4.71 17.34
CA ALA A 165 19.36 5.28 17.32
C ALA A 165 18.46 4.68 18.41
N THR A 166 18.90 4.88 19.65
CA THR A 166 18.07 4.96 20.87
C THR A 166 17.46 3.63 21.38
N LYS A 167 18.15 3.05 22.36
CA LYS A 167 17.68 2.05 23.35
C LYS A 167 16.23 2.22 23.87
N PRO A 168 15.63 3.42 24.05
CA PRO A 168 14.31 3.57 24.64
C PRO A 168 13.18 2.87 23.88
N SER A 169 13.17 2.85 22.54
CA SER A 169 12.04 2.26 21.80
C SER A 169 12.01 0.73 21.86
N ILE A 170 13.18 0.09 21.96
CA ILE A 170 13.31 -1.36 22.15
C ILE A 170 13.07 -1.73 23.61
N GLN A 171 13.53 -0.91 24.56
CA GLN A 171 13.29 -1.09 25.99
C GLN A 171 11.80 -0.97 26.32
N LEU A 172 11.07 -0.02 25.71
CA LEU A 172 9.63 0.14 25.89
C LEU A 172 8.84 -1.10 25.44
N TYR A 173 9.32 -1.74 24.37
CA TYR A 173 8.73 -2.96 23.83
C TYR A 173 8.98 -4.17 24.73
N ARG A 174 10.21 -4.35 25.22
CA ARG A 174 10.53 -5.40 26.22
C ARG A 174 9.74 -5.23 27.52
N ASN A 175 9.66 -4.00 28.03
CA ASN A 175 8.99 -3.72 29.30
C ASN A 175 7.47 -3.88 29.24
N ARG A 176 6.85 -3.80 28.05
CA ARG A 176 5.41 -4.05 27.88
C ARG A 176 5.07 -5.52 27.77
N ILE A 177 5.91 -6.31 27.09
CA ILE A 177 5.73 -7.78 26.99
C ILE A 177 5.88 -8.43 28.37
N MET A 178 6.87 -7.99 29.16
CA MET A 178 7.09 -8.51 30.52
C MET A 178 6.03 -8.07 31.54
N ARG A 179 5.09 -7.18 31.18
CA ARG A 179 3.95 -6.78 32.04
C ARG A 179 2.65 -7.52 31.68
N GLN A 180 2.66 -8.31 30.60
CA GLN A 180 1.50 -9.10 30.15
C GLN A 180 1.73 -10.61 30.31
N LEU A 181 2.81 -11.01 30.96
CA LEU A 181 3.10 -12.35 31.48
C LEU A 181 3.15 -12.27 33.00
#